data_AF-A0A3D4BW09-F1
#
_entry.id   AF-A0A3D4BW09-F1
#
_cell.length_a   1.000
_cell.length_b   1.000
_cell.length_c   1.000
_cell.angle_alpha   90.00
_cell.angle_beta   90.00
_cell.angle_gamma   90.00
#
_symmetry.space_group_name_H-M   'P 1'
#
loop_
_entity.id
_entity.type
_entity.pdbx_description
1 polymer ?
#
loop_
_entity_poly.entity_id
_entity_poly.type
_entity_poly.pdbx_seq_one_letter_code
_entity_poly.pdbx_strand_id
1 'polypeptide(L)'
;VERQLPKPDLVVYINRSLSAVRENITHRGRAYEQNIAHEYLKDVHDGYQNILKDLGSHKLLVVNAEDMDFVSGKADLEVVQELIFQAIQ
;
A
#
# COMPACT_ATOMS: atom_id res chain seq x y z
N VAL A 1 -2.60 -19.22 -23.38
CA VAL A 1 -1.93 -17.92 -23.60
C VAL A 1 -1.85 -17.24 -22.24
N GLU A 2 -0.71 -17.32 -21.56
CA GLU A 2 -0.47 -16.50 -20.37
C GLU A 2 -0.59 -15.04 -20.81
N ARG A 3 -1.59 -14.32 -20.28
CA ARG A 3 -1.67 -12.87 -20.45
C ARG A 3 -0.50 -12.29 -19.67
N GLN A 4 0.61 -11.99 -20.34
CA GLN A 4 1.67 -11.20 -19.71
C GLN A 4 1.03 -9.86 -19.31
N LEU A 5 0.93 -9.65 -18.00
CA LEU A 5 0.49 -8.37 -17.47
C LEU A 5 1.45 -7.29 -17.99
N PRO A 6 0.94 -6.11 -18.39
CA PRO A 6 1.80 -5.01 -18.78
C PRO A 6 2.77 -4.71 -17.64
N LYS A 7 4.06 -4.54 -17.97
CA LYS A 7 5.07 -4.18 -16.99
C LYS A 7 4.81 -2.75 -16.52
N PRO A 8 4.70 -2.50 -15.21
CA PRO A 8 4.46 -1.16 -14.70
C PRO A 8 5.72 -0.30 -14.82
N ASP A 9 5.56 0.97 -15.21
CA ASP A 9 6.67 1.95 -15.21
C ASP A 9 7.04 2.40 -13.79
N LEU A 10 6.10 2.31 -12.86
CA LEU A 10 6.26 2.63 -11.43
C LEU A 10 5.33 1.75 -10.59
N VAL A 11 5.87 1.17 -9.52
CA VAL A 11 5.11 0.54 -8.44
C VAL A 11 5.12 1.45 -7.23
N VAL A 12 3.95 1.74 -6.67
CA VAL A 12 3.82 2.54 -5.44
C VAL A 12 3.35 1.64 -4.30
N TYR A 13 4.15 1.56 -3.24
CA TYR A 13 3.82 0.80 -2.04
C TYR A 13 3.55 1.75 -0.88
N ILE A 14 2.31 1.78 -0.40
CA ILE A 14 1.92 2.57 0.77
C ILE A 14 2.09 1.70 2.00
N ASN A 15 3.14 1.97 2.77
CA ASN A 15 3.48 1.22 3.97
C ASN A 15 2.77 1.79 5.19
N ARG A 16 2.07 0.92 5.93
CA ARG A 16 1.54 1.18 7.28
C ARG A 16 1.65 -0.08 8.12
N SER A 17 1.70 0.11 9.43
CA SER A 17 1.76 -0.92 10.44
C SER A 17 0.49 -1.77 10.43
N LEU A 18 0.61 -3.05 10.81
CA LEU A 18 -0.54 -3.94 10.94
C LEU A 18 -1.61 -3.40 11.89
N SER A 19 -1.19 -2.68 12.93
CA SER A 19 -2.08 -1.96 13.84
C SER A 19 -2.91 -0.91 13.11
N ALA A 20 -2.26 -0.04 12.35
CA ALA A 20 -2.91 1.05 11.62
C ALA A 20 -3.81 0.52 10.49
N VAL A 21 -3.41 -0.57 9.81
CA VAL A 21 -4.26 -1.24 8.82
C VAL A 21 -5.50 -1.83 9.47
N ARG A 22 -5.37 -2.46 10.65
CA ARG A 22 -6.52 -3.02 11.37
C ARG A 22 -7.48 -1.93 11.85
N GLU A 23 -6.95 -0.81 12.34
CA GLU A 23 -7.77 0.36 12.68
C GLU A 23 -8.58 0.85 11.47
N ASN A 24 -7.95 0.95 10.29
CA ASN A 24 -8.64 1.32 9.06
C ASN A 24 -9.75 0.32 8.67
N ILE A 25 -9.52 -0.99 8.83
CA ILE A 25 -10.53 -2.03 8.56
C ILE A 25 -11.73 -1.87 9.50
N THR A 26 -11.47 -1.68 10.80
CA THR A 26 -12.51 -1.46 11.81
C THR A 26 -13.31 -0.19 11.50
N HIS A 27 -12.62 0.93 11.26
CA HIS A 27 -13.26 2.21 10.96
C HIS A 27 -14.11 2.17 9.69
N ARG A 28 -13.68 1.41 8.66
CA ARG A 28 -14.43 1.23 7.41
C ARG A 28 -15.70 0.40 7.58
N GLY A 29 -15.79 -0.42 8.64
CA GLY A 29 -17.02 -1.09 9.06
C GLY A 29 -17.59 -2.13 8.09
N ARG A 30 -16.79 -2.67 7.16
CA ARG A 30 -17.28 -3.69 6.22
C ARG A 30 -17.49 -5.00 6.97
N ALA A 31 -18.74 -5.49 7.01
CA ALA A 31 -19.12 -6.65 7.82
C ALA A 31 -18.27 -7.90 7.57
N TYR A 32 -17.86 -8.13 6.32
CA TYR A 32 -17.04 -9.29 5.93
C TYR A 32 -15.57 -9.16 6.33
N GLU A 33 -15.07 -7.95 6.62
CA GLU A 33 -13.67 -7.72 7.01
C GLU A 33 -13.47 -7.73 8.53
N GLN A 34 -14.53 -7.57 9.33
CA GLN A 34 -14.43 -7.45 10.79
C GLN A 34 -13.86 -8.69 11.48
N ASN A 35 -14.00 -9.86 10.86
CA ASN A 35 -13.51 -11.14 11.39
C ASN A 35 -12.19 -11.59 10.74
N ILE A 36 -11.47 -10.69 10.04
CA ILE A 36 -10.16 -11.01 9.49
C ILE A 36 -9.21 -11.37 10.65
N ALA A 37 -8.67 -12.58 10.60
CA ALA A 37 -7.68 -13.04 11.57
C ALA A 37 -6.41 -12.19 11.51
N HIS A 38 -5.78 -11.98 12.67
CA HIS A 38 -4.56 -11.20 12.75
C HIS A 38 -3.43 -11.84 11.95
N GLU A 39 -3.32 -13.16 12.04
CA GLU A 39 -2.34 -13.99 11.33
C GLU A 39 -2.52 -13.84 9.82
N TYR A 40 -3.76 -13.90 9.33
CA TYR A 40 -4.04 -13.68 7.92
C TYR A 40 -3.60 -12.30 7.45
N LEU A 41 -3.92 -11.24 8.22
CA LEU A 41 -3.50 -9.89 7.87
C LEU A 41 -1.97 -9.75 7.87
N LYS A 42 -1.29 -10.41 8.80
CA LYS A 42 0.17 -10.48 8.85
C LYS A 42 0.74 -11.21 7.63
N ASP A 43 0.19 -12.35 7.26
CA ASP A 43 0.64 -13.12 6.09
C ASP A 43 0.50 -12.31 4.80
N VAL A 44 -0.60 -11.55 4.66
CA VAL A 44 -0.80 -10.64 3.54
C VAL A 44 0.27 -9.53 3.54
N HIS A 45 0.51 -8.91 4.69
CA HIS A 45 1.53 -7.86 4.84
C HIS A 45 2.94 -8.36 4.48
N ASP A 46 3.33 -9.52 5.01
CA ASP A 46 4.62 -10.15 4.72
C ASP A 46 4.72 -10.58 3.26
N GLY A 47 3.61 -11.06 2.67
CA GLY A 47 3.52 -11.40 1.25
C GLY A 47 3.83 -10.21 0.36
N TYR A 48 3.27 -9.03 0.65
CA TYR A 48 3.61 -7.80 -0.07
C TYR A 48 5.08 -7.42 0.11
N GLN A 49 5.61 -7.44 1.35
CA GLN A 49 7.02 -7.17 1.61
C GLN A 49 7.97 -8.06 0.79
N ASN A 50 7.60 -9.32 0.57
CA ASN A 50 8.38 -10.24 -0.25
C ASN A 50 8.27 -9.92 -1.75
N ILE A 51 7.07 -9.64 -2.26
CA ILE A 51 6.88 -9.21 -3.66
C ILE A 51 7.74 -7.97 -3.97
N LEU A 52 7.84 -7.02 -3.05
CA LEU A 52 8.64 -5.81 -3.24
C LEU A 52 10.13 -6.10 -3.40
N LYS A 53 10.65 -7.14 -2.73
CA LYS A 53 12.05 -7.57 -2.89
C LYS A 53 12.30 -8.18 -4.28
N ASP A 54 11.29 -8.83 -4.83
CA ASP A 54 11.36 -9.53 -6.11
C ASP A 54 11.06 -8.62 -7.33
N LEU A 55 10.67 -7.36 -7.10
CA LEU A 55 10.37 -6.38 -8.17
C LEU A 55 11.58 -6.05 -9.07
N GLY A 56 12.80 -6.46 -8.71
CA GLY A 56 13.98 -6.33 -9.56
C GLY A 56 14.27 -4.89 -9.97
N SER A 57 14.32 -4.62 -11.27
CA SER A 57 14.70 -3.31 -11.83
C SER A 57 13.53 -2.36 -12.08
N HIS A 58 12.31 -2.67 -11.63
CA HIS A 58 11.18 -1.74 -11.76
C HIS A 58 11.36 -0.55 -10.82
N LYS A 59 10.93 0.66 -11.23
CA LYS A 59 10.91 1.81 -10.32
C LYS A 59 9.92 1.50 -9.18
N LEU A 60 10.38 1.56 -7.94
CA LEU A 60 9.57 1.35 -6.74
C LEU A 60 9.61 2.62 -5.88
N LEU A 61 8.44 3.19 -5.61
CA LEU A 61 8.23 4.26 -4.65
C LEU A 61 7.60 3.67 -3.38
N VAL A 62 8.32 3.72 -2.26
CA VAL A 62 7.78 3.35 -0.95
C VAL A 62 7.37 4.61 -0.21
N VAL A 63 6.09 4.74 0.10
CA VAL A 63 5.53 5.86 0.89
C VAL A 63 5.25 5.34 2.29
N ASN A 64 5.91 5.92 3.29
CA ASN A 64 5.59 5.65 4.69
C ASN A 64 4.38 6.52 5.09
N ALA A 65 3.25 5.87 5.38
CA ALA A 65 2.00 6.55 5.67
C ALA A 65 1.52 6.32 7.12
N GLU A 66 2.40 5.97 8.08
CA GLU A 66 1.99 5.80 9.50
C GLU A 66 1.19 7.01 10.00
N ASP A 67 1.72 8.21 9.81
CA ASP A 67 1.15 9.46 10.32
C ASP A 67 0.37 10.27 9.28
N MET A 68 0.11 9.69 8.09
CA MET A 68 -0.60 10.35 7.01
C MET A 68 -2.08 9.99 7.00
N ASP A 69 -2.93 11.00 6.88
CA ASP A 69 -4.36 10.85 6.62
C ASP A 69 -4.72 11.58 5.33
N PHE A 70 -4.48 10.93 4.19
CA PHE A 70 -4.87 11.44 2.88
C PHE A 70 -6.37 11.23 2.57
N VAL A 71 -7.16 10.64 3.49
CA VAL A 71 -8.62 10.54 3.34
C VAL A 71 -9.29 11.81 3.83
N SER A 72 -8.87 12.33 4.98
CA SER A 72 -9.41 13.58 5.55
C SER A 72 -8.52 14.81 5.31
N GLY A 73 -7.21 14.61 5.12
CA GLY A 73 -6.20 15.65 4.97
C GLY A 73 -5.80 15.88 3.51
N LYS A 74 -6.18 17.05 2.97
CA LYS A 74 -5.77 17.48 1.62
C LYS A 74 -4.25 17.62 1.47
N ALA A 75 -3.57 18.06 2.52
CA ALA A 75 -2.12 18.26 2.52
C ALA A 75 -1.35 16.94 2.36
N ASP A 76 -1.76 15.89 3.07
CA ASP A 76 -1.11 14.58 2.96
C ASP A 76 -1.32 13.97 1.58
N LEU A 77 -2.50 14.17 0.98
CA LEU A 77 -2.75 13.76 -0.40
C LEU A 77 -1.84 14.51 -1.39
N GLU A 78 -1.66 15.82 -1.22
CA GLU A 78 -0.77 16.62 -2.07
C GLU A 78 0.69 16.11 -1.99
N VAL A 79 1.18 15.78 -0.79
CA VAL A 79 2.51 15.18 -0.60
C VAL A 79 2.65 13.86 -1.36
N VAL A 80 1.68 12.95 -1.24
CA VAL A 80 1.72 11.67 -1.96
C VAL A 80 1.70 11.88 -3.48
N GLN A 81 0.90 12.82 -3.98
CA GLN A 81 0.84 13.15 -5.40
C GLN A 81 2.18 13.69 -5.91
N GLU A 82 2.79 14.62 -5.19
CA GLU A 82 4.10 15.16 -5.54
C GLU A 82 5.17 14.07 -5.60
N LEU A 83 5.22 13.16 -4.61
CA LEU A 83 6.13 12.03 -4.61
C LEU A 83 5.94 11.12 -5.83
N ILE A 84 4.69 10.83 -6.21
CA ILE A 84 4.38 10.03 -7.39
C ILE A 84 4.84 10.75 -8.67
N PHE A 85 4.55 12.04 -8.81
CA PHE A 85 4.97 12.80 -9.99
C PHE A 85 6.48 12.88 -10.13
N GLN A 86 7.21 13.07 -9.02
CA GLN A 86 8.66 13.07 -9.01
C GLN A 86 9.25 11.70 -9.39
N ALA A 87 8.60 10.59 -8.99
CA ALA A 87 9.08 9.24 -9.32
C ALA A 87 8.88 8.87 -10.80
N ILE A 88 7.88 9.48 -11.47
CA ILE A 88 7.58 9.24 -12.88
C ILE A 88 8.52 10.04 -13.80
N GLN A 89 9.03 11.20 -13.37
CA GLN A 89 10.04 11.98 -14.09
C GLN A 89 11.38 11.23 -14.23
#